data_AF-X1H8K4-F1
#
_entry.id   AF-X1H8K4-F1
#
_cell.length_a   1.000
_cell.length_b   1.000
_cell.length_c   1.000
_cell.angle_alpha   90.00
_cell.angle_beta   90.00
_cell.angle_gamma   90.00
#
_symmetry.space_group_name_H-M   'P 1'
#
loop_
_entity.id
_entity.type
_entity.pdbx_description
1 polymer ?
#
loop_
_entity_poly.entity_id
_entity_poly.type
_entity_poly.pdbx_seq_one_letter_code
_entity_poly.pdbx_strand_id
1 'polypeptide(L)' 'MKILVIAPHPDDETIGAGGTIARHVAHGDEVYWCIVTQGYTPVWSQETLIAARRQIDVVQEVLGIQEVFLCGFPSLRLN' A
#
# COMPACT_ATOMS: atom_id res chain seq x y z
N MET A 1 -5.89 3.05 18.85
CA MET A 1 -4.43 2.74 18.78
C MET A 1 -3.89 3.23 17.45
N LYS A 2 -2.56 3.28 17.26
CA LYS A 2 -1.93 3.56 15.96
C LYS A 2 -1.31 2.29 15.43
N ILE A 3 -1.60 1.94 14.17
CA ILE A 3 -1.15 0.70 13.53
C ILE A 3 -0.46 1.04 12.23
N LEU A 4 0.76 0.54 12.05
CA LEU A 4 1.48 0.63 10.78
C LEU A 4 1.49 -0.74 10.11
N VAL A 5 0.93 -0.81 8.91
CA VAL A 5 1.03 -1.98 8.03
C VAL A 5 2.18 -1.75 7.07
N ILE A 6 3.15 -2.66 7.07
CA ILE A 6 4.29 -2.61 6.15
C ILE A 6 4.07 -3.70 5.10
N ALA A 7 4.00 -3.29 3.83
CA ALA A 7 3.77 -4.19 2.70
C ALA A 7 4.88 -4.00 1.66
N PRO A 8 5.49 -5.09 1.14
CA PRO A 8 6.51 -4.99 0.11
C PRO A 8 6.02 -4.26 -1.14
N HIS A 9 4.82 -4.60 -1.63
CA HIS A 9 4.21 -4.01 -2.82
C HIS A 9 2.80 -3.48 -2.53
N PRO A 10 2.27 -2.60 -3.39
CA PRO A 10 0.86 -2.24 -3.36
C PRO A 10 -0.02 -3.44 -3.67
N ASP A 11 -0.86 -3.89 -2.72
CA ASP A 11 -1.79 -5.04 -2.73
C ASP A 11 -1.52 -6.07 -1.61
N ASP A 12 -0.26 -6.21 -1.18
CA ASP A 12 0.18 -7.17 -0.16
C ASP A 12 -0.55 -6.96 1.18
N GLU A 13 -0.88 -5.72 1.53
CA GLU A 13 -1.66 -5.37 2.73
C GLU A 13 -3.10 -5.89 2.63
N THR A 14 -3.71 -5.82 1.45
CA THR A 14 -5.08 -6.27 1.20
C THR A 14 -5.12 -7.79 1.16
N ILE A 15 -4.21 -8.43 0.41
CA ILE A 15 -4.12 -9.89 0.27
C ILE A 15 -3.77 -10.54 1.61
N GLY A 16 -2.80 -9.98 2.33
CA GLY A 16 -2.30 -10.57 3.57
C GLY A 16 -3.14 -10.23 4.79
N ALA A 17 -3.50 -8.95 4.96
CA ALA A 17 -4.07 -8.43 6.21
C ALA A 17 -5.36 -7.61 6.03
N GLY A 18 -5.98 -7.59 4.84
CA GLY A 18 -7.10 -6.68 4.53
C GLY A 18 -8.26 -6.77 5.52
N GLY A 19 -8.66 -7.98 5.92
CA GLY A 19 -9.70 -8.17 6.94
C GLY A 19 -9.30 -7.65 8.33
N THR A 20 -8.03 -7.77 8.71
CA THR A 20 -7.50 -7.25 9.98
C THR A 20 -7.45 -5.72 9.95
N ILE A 21 -7.02 -5.13 8.84
CA ILE A 21 -7.04 -3.68 8.61
C ILE A 21 -8.45 -3.13 8.78
N ALA A 22 -9.41 -3.71 8.04
CA ALA A 22 -10.81 -3.29 8.10
C ALA A 22 -11.39 -3.39 9.53
N ARG A 23 -11.04 -4.45 10.27
CA ARG A 23 -11.46 -4.61 11.67
C ARG A 23 -10.89 -3.50 12.57
N HIS A 24 -9.62 -3.16 12.42
CA HIS A 24 -9.00 -2.10 13.22
C HIS A 24 -9.60 -0.72 12.91
N VAL A 25 -9.82 -0.41 11.64
CA VAL A 25 -10.51 0.81 11.22
C VAL A 25 -11.93 0.86 11.80
N ALA A 26 -12.68 -0.24 11.74
CA ALA A 26 -14.03 -0.32 12.32
C ALA A 26 -14.05 -0.15 13.86
N HIS A 27 -12.94 -0.45 14.55
CA HIS A 27 -12.79 -0.20 15.98
C HIS A 27 -12.32 1.23 16.32
N GLY A 28 -12.08 2.08 15.31
CA GLY A 28 -11.60 3.44 15.50
C GLY A 28 -10.09 3.55 15.72
N ASP A 29 -9.32 2.52 15.36
CA ASP A 29 -7.87 2.62 15.33
C ASP A 29 -7.40 3.44 14.12
N GLU A 30 -6.33 4.22 14.30
CA GLU A 30 -5.66 4.92 13.20
C GLU A 30 -4.73 3.93 12.49
N VAL A 31 -5.08 3.57 11.25
CA VAL A 31 -4.28 2.65 10.43
C VAL A 31 -3.52 3.42 9.37
N TYR A 32 -2.23 3.10 9.26
CA TYR A 32 -1.27 3.67 8.33
C TYR A 32 -0.68 2.57 7.47
N TRP A 33 -0.28 2.90 6.25
CA TRP A 33 0.27 1.94 5.30
C TRP A 33 1.61 2.40 4.75
N CYS A 34 2.65 1.59 4.92
CA CYS A 34 3.97 1.80 4.35
C CYS A 34 4.20 0.79 3.22
N ILE A 35 4.39 1.33 2.02
CA ILE A 35 4.70 0.56 0.82
C ILE A 35 6.21 0.66 0.59
N VAL A 36 6.88 -0.48 0.67
CA VAL A 36 8.35 -0.52 0.60
C VAL A 36 8.84 -0.28 -0.81
N THR A 37 8.23 -0.93 -1.81
CA THR A 37 8.76 -0.92 -3.18
C THR A 37 7.84 -0.24 -4.19
N GLN A 38 8.42 0.15 -5.31
CA GLN A 38 7.77 0.79 -6.45
C GLN A 38 8.25 0.12 -7.75
N GLY A 39 7.30 -0.07 -8.68
CA GLY A 39 7.62 -0.45 -10.05
C GLY A 39 8.34 0.68 -10.82
N TYR A 40 9.17 0.30 -11.78
CA TYR A 40 9.94 1.24 -12.61
C TYR A 40 10.06 0.76 -14.06
N THR A 41 10.36 1.70 -14.95
CA THR A 41 10.69 1.40 -16.35
C THR A 41 12.13 0.87 -16.49
N PRO A 42 12.42 -0.04 -17.43
CA PRO A 42 11.51 -0.56 -18.46
C PRO A 42 10.75 -1.83 -18.03
N VAL A 43 10.88 -2.28 -16.78
CA VAL A 43 10.23 -3.50 -16.29
C VAL A 43 8.71 -3.40 -16.42
N TRP A 44 8.16 -2.23 -16.09
CA TRP A 44 6.74 -1.91 -16.23
C TRP A 44 6.55 -0.70 -17.14
N SER A 45 5.42 -0.67 -17.85
CA SER A 45 5.05 0.47 -18.69
C SER A 45 4.66 1.68 -17.84
N GLN A 46 4.84 2.91 -18.35
CA GLN A 46 4.40 4.12 -17.66
C GLN A 46 2.89 4.11 -17.35
N GLU A 47 2.08 3.56 -18.26
CA GLU A 47 0.64 3.40 -18.06
C GLU A 47 0.34 2.49 -16.86
N THR A 48 1.04 1.37 -16.75
CA THR A 48 0.92 0.45 -15.60
C THR A 48 1.31 1.12 -14.29
N LEU A 49 2.38 1.92 -14.27
CA LEU A 49 2.82 2.63 -13.07
C LEU A 49 1.81 3.70 -12.62
N ILE A 50 1.21 4.43 -13.56
CA ILE A 50 0.16 5.41 -13.28
C ILE A 50 -1.09 4.70 -12.74
N ALA A 51 -1.49 3.58 -13.34
CA ALA A 51 -2.62 2.78 -12.88
C ALA A 51 -2.39 2.24 -11.46
N ALA A 52 -1.21 1.68 -11.18
CA ALA A 52 -0.84 1.19 -9.85
C ALA A 52 -0.87 2.31 -8.80
N ARG A 53 -0.41 3.52 -9.15
CA ARG A 53 -0.50 4.67 -8.23
C ARG A 53 -1.94 5.04 -7.89
N ARG A 54 -2.84 5.05 -8.87
CA ARG A 54 -4.27 5.30 -8.64
C ARG A 54 -4.93 4.22 -7.79
N GLN A 55 -4.50 2.96 -7.93
CA GLN A 55 -5.02 1.86 -7.12
C GLN A 55 -4.69 2.04 -5.62
N ILE A 56 -3.50 2.56 -5.30
CA ILE A 56 -3.13 2.90 -3.91
C ILE A 56 -4.13 3.89 -3.32
N ASP A 57 -4.47 4.96 -4.05
CA ASP A 57 -5.41 5.98 -3.59
C ASP A 57 -6.81 5.39 -3.32
N VAL A 58 -7.29 4.52 -4.23
CA VAL A 58 -8.57 3.82 -4.07
C VAL A 58 -8.57 2.88 -2.87
N VAL A 59 -7.51 2.10 -2.68
CA VAL A 59 -7.39 1.17 -1.55
C VAL A 59 -7.32 1.94 -0.22
N GLN A 60 -6.58 3.05 -0.19
CA GLN A 60 -6.51 3.92 0.98
C GLN A 60 -7.92 4.37 1.41
N GLU A 61 -8.72 4.85 0.45
CA GLU A 61 -10.08 5.29 0.70
C GLU A 61 -10.98 4.13 1.14
N VAL A 62 -10.97 3.01 0.41
CA VAL A 62 -11.85 1.85 0.66
C VAL A 62 -11.58 1.21 2.01
N LEU A 63 -10.31 1.08 2.41
CA LEU A 63 -9.94 0.48 3.70
C LEU A 63 -9.96 1.47 4.86
N GLY A 64 -10.15 2.77 4.61
CA GLY A 64 -10.12 3.81 5.65
C GLY A 64 -8.74 4.02 6.26
N ILE A 65 -7.68 3.89 5.45
CA ILE A 65 -6.30 4.13 5.87
C ILE A 65 -6.06 5.64 5.97
N GLN A 66 -5.50 6.09 7.10
CA GLN A 66 -5.26 7.50 7.38
C GLN A 66 -4.21 8.12 6.46
N GLU A 67 -3.09 7.42 6.26
CA GLU A 67 -1.99 7.92 5.44
C GLU A 67 -1.18 6.77 4.85
N VAL A 68 -0.65 7.00 3.64
CA VAL A 68 0.19 6.05 2.90
C VAL A 68 1.58 6.64 2.70
N PHE A 69 2.59 5.90 3.14
CA PHE A 69 4.01 6.20 2.96
C PHE A 69 4.58 5.38 1.81
N LEU A 70 5.24 6.04 0.87
CA LEU A 70 5.99 5.37 -0.20
C LEU A 70 7.49 5.47 0.07
N CYS A 71 8.16 4.33 0.23
CA CYS A 71 9.63 4.32 0.38
C CYS A 71 10.37 4.44 -0.95
N GLY A 72 9.74 4.05 -2.07
CA GLY A 72 10.28 4.23 -3.42
C GLY A 72 11.44 3.29 -3.78
N PHE A 73 11.68 2.22 -3.02
CA PHE A 73 12.72 1.25 -3.39
C PHE A 73 12.32 0.49 -4.66
N PRO A 74 13.26 0.15 -5.56
CA PRO A 74 12.92 -0.54 -6.79
C PRO A 74 12.42 -1.97 -6.48
N SER A 75 11.25 -2.32 -7.00
CA SER A 75 10.76 -3.71 -6.91
C SER A 75 11.75 -4.69 -7.57
N LEU A 76 11.78 -5.93 -7.07
CA LEU A 76 12.75 -6.96 -7.51
C LEU A 76 14.24 -6.64 -7.21
N ARG A 77 14.55 -5.51 -6.55
CA ARG A 77 15.93 -5.06 -6.26
C ARG A 77 16.05 -4.34 -4.91
N LEU A 78 15.47 -4.92 -3.86
CA LEU A 78 15.62 -4.42 -2.49
C LEU A 78 16.95 -4.95 -1.91
N ASN A 79 17.94 -4.07 -1.75
CA ASN A 79 19.28 -4.38 -1.23
C ASN A 79 19.54 -3.69 0.10
#